data_AF-A0A965PCC2-F1
#
_entry.id   AF-A0A965PCC2-F1
#
_cell.length_a   1.000
_cell.length_b   1.000
_cell.length_c   1.000
_cell.angle_alpha   90.00
_cell.angle_beta   90.00
_cell.angle_gamma   90.00
#
_symmetry.space_group_name_H-M   'P 1'
#
loop_
_entity.id
_entity.type
_entity.pdbx_description
1 polymer ?
#
loop_
_entity_poly.entity_id
_entity_poly.type
_entity_poly.pdbx_seq_one_letter_code
_entity_poly.pdbx_strand_id
1 'polypeptide(L)'
;MGMPTDTIENATAWREANRERSSRVIKTGSISGGIEIPPETGNPVNPSDLMRDDIYGCLARARQTEKVAYAILHQAQVNRESGRLPNLVKAHREAVKSRMEAEIKVETLQTAMGSKIDADVARGIFSRYMMTIRNLMEGLGASVCRRANPSDPELAKEAIADGVRQIISVIEKTKGGLFSEDAKDIDTEPNEPTLARNEDAVPQDIEAQAK
;
A
#
# COMPACT_ATOMS: atom_id res chain seq x y z
N MET A 1 -36.32 -42.82 13.74
CA MET A 1 -37.58 -42.83 12.97
C MET A 1 -37.31 -42.14 11.64
N GLY A 2 -37.29 -42.91 10.54
CA GLY A 2 -37.01 -42.41 9.19
C GLY A 2 -38.21 -41.71 8.55
N MET A 3 -38.00 -41.11 7.38
CA MET A 3 -39.04 -40.43 6.59
C MET A 3 -40.11 -41.44 6.13
N PRO A 4 -41.41 -41.18 6.34
CA PRO A 4 -42.50 -42.02 5.82
C PRO A 4 -42.52 -41.98 4.29
N THR A 5 -42.62 -43.15 3.66
CA THR A 5 -42.62 -43.32 2.19
C THR A 5 -44.02 -43.61 1.61
N ASP A 6 -45.05 -43.64 2.44
CA ASP A 6 -46.31 -44.30 2.10
C ASP A 6 -47.24 -43.41 1.24
N THR A 7 -47.22 -42.10 1.44
CA THR A 7 -47.96 -41.13 0.62
C THR A 7 -47.20 -39.82 0.49
N ILE A 8 -47.38 -39.11 -0.63
CA ILE A 8 -46.76 -37.80 -0.88
C ILE A 8 -47.15 -36.80 0.21
N GLU A 9 -48.40 -36.87 0.68
CA GLU A 9 -48.95 -36.04 1.76
C GLU A 9 -48.26 -36.29 3.11
N ASN A 10 -47.98 -37.55 3.45
CA ASN A 10 -47.24 -37.89 4.68
C ASN A 10 -45.76 -37.47 4.59
N ALA A 11 -45.18 -37.55 3.39
CA ALA A 11 -43.80 -37.12 3.15
C ALA A 11 -43.65 -35.59 3.20
N THR A 12 -44.67 -34.82 2.81
CA THR A 12 -44.70 -33.36 2.95
C THR A 12 -44.91 -32.95 4.41
N ALA A 13 -45.84 -33.60 5.12
CA ALA A 13 -46.08 -33.35 6.55
C ALA A 13 -44.85 -33.66 7.41
N TRP A 14 -44.13 -34.75 7.13
CA TRP A 14 -42.87 -35.06 7.81
C TRP A 14 -41.78 -34.03 7.49
N ARG A 15 -41.71 -33.55 6.23
CA ARG A 15 -40.75 -32.51 5.82
C ARG A 15 -41.00 -31.21 6.55
N GLU A 16 -42.25 -30.79 6.69
CA GLU A 16 -42.63 -29.58 7.42
C GLU A 16 -42.35 -29.71 8.91
N ALA A 17 -42.74 -30.84 9.52
CA ALA A 17 -42.52 -31.11 10.94
C ALA A 17 -41.03 -31.21 11.33
N ASN A 18 -40.17 -31.64 10.40
CA ASN A 18 -38.73 -31.76 10.63
C ASN A 18 -37.91 -30.62 10.01
N ARG A 19 -38.54 -29.64 9.33
CA ARG A 19 -37.86 -28.49 8.71
C ARG A 19 -37.13 -27.65 9.76
N GLU A 20 -37.70 -27.51 10.95
CA GLU A 20 -37.14 -26.70 12.04
C GLU A 20 -36.00 -27.39 12.80
N ARG A 21 -35.85 -28.72 12.67
CA ARG A 21 -34.74 -29.46 13.32
C ARG A 21 -33.40 -29.27 12.62
N SER A 22 -33.38 -28.73 11.41
CA SER A 22 -32.16 -28.36 10.69
C SER A 22 -31.85 -26.86 10.83
N SER A 23 -31.99 -26.33 12.03
CA SER A 23 -31.20 -25.17 12.44
C SER A 23 -30.37 -25.58 13.65
N ARG A 24 -29.15 -26.05 13.41
CA ARG A 24 -28.06 -25.71 14.34
C ARG A 24 -27.79 -24.23 14.15
N VAL A 25 -28.75 -23.40 14.56
CA VAL A 25 -28.45 -22.07 15.02
C VAL A 25 -27.52 -22.31 16.20
N ILE A 26 -26.24 -22.04 15.98
CA ILE A 26 -25.32 -21.75 17.07
C ILE A 26 -26.06 -20.70 17.89
N LYS A 27 -26.57 -21.09 19.06
CA LYS A 27 -27.00 -20.13 20.08
C LYS A 27 -25.78 -19.26 20.33
N THR A 28 -25.73 -18.11 19.67
CA THR A 28 -25.02 -16.96 20.21
C THR A 28 -25.68 -16.73 21.55
N GLY A 29 -25.01 -17.18 22.61
CA GLY A 29 -25.41 -16.80 23.96
C GLY A 29 -25.56 -15.28 23.94
N SER A 30 -26.71 -14.80 24.39
CA SER A 30 -26.87 -13.40 24.76
C SER A 30 -25.82 -13.13 25.84
N ILE A 31 -24.68 -12.57 25.42
CA ILE A 31 -23.66 -12.08 26.33
C ILE A 31 -24.20 -10.73 26.80
N SER A 32 -25.06 -10.78 27.81
CA SER A 32 -25.52 -9.62 28.59
C SER A 32 -24.45 -9.15 29.60
N GLY A 33 -23.18 -9.41 29.32
CA GLY A 33 -22.04 -8.85 30.03
C GLY A 33 -21.29 -7.97 29.06
N GLY A 34 -21.25 -6.67 29.31
CA GLY A 34 -20.48 -5.74 28.51
C GLY A 34 -19.09 -6.32 28.27
N ILE A 35 -18.73 -6.52 27.01
CA ILE A 35 -17.36 -6.81 26.62
C ILE A 35 -16.61 -5.52 26.93
N GLU A 36 -16.02 -5.42 28.12
CA GLU A 36 -15.02 -4.40 28.41
C GLU A 36 -13.79 -4.74 27.58
N ILE A 37 -13.74 -4.11 26.40
CA ILE A 37 -12.56 -4.08 25.55
C ILE A 37 -11.47 -3.39 26.38
N PRO A 38 -10.30 -4.02 26.57
CA PRO A 38 -9.17 -3.38 27.26
C PRO A 38 -8.86 -2.01 26.64
N PRO A 39 -8.51 -0.99 27.44
CA PRO A 39 -8.35 0.39 26.96
C PRO A 39 -7.35 0.46 25.81
N GLU A 40 -7.80 1.09 24.72
CA GLU A 40 -7.06 1.30 23.48
C GLU A 40 -5.71 1.96 23.73
N THR A 41 -4.62 1.23 23.46
CA THR A 41 -3.28 1.79 23.32
C THR A 41 -2.83 1.79 21.86
N GLY A 42 -3.78 1.92 20.92
CA GLY A 42 -3.50 2.05 19.50
C GLY A 42 -4.70 2.65 18.79
N ASN A 43 -4.44 3.57 17.84
CA ASN A 43 -5.42 4.36 17.11
C ASN A 43 -6.78 3.65 16.94
N PRO A 44 -7.90 4.31 17.33
CA PRO A 44 -9.23 3.76 17.12
C PRO A 44 -9.41 3.46 15.63
N VAL A 45 -9.88 2.25 15.33
CA VAL A 45 -10.20 1.87 13.94
C VAL A 45 -11.37 2.76 13.51
N ASN A 46 -11.16 3.59 12.51
CA ASN A 46 -12.19 4.52 12.06
C ASN A 46 -13.38 3.70 11.51
N PRO A 47 -14.62 3.88 12.04
CA PRO A 47 -15.76 3.05 11.65
C PRO A 47 -16.10 3.15 10.16
N SER A 48 -15.75 4.27 9.50
CA SER A 48 -15.87 4.42 8.06
C SER A 48 -14.99 3.42 7.29
N ASP A 49 -13.80 3.10 7.79
CA ASP A 49 -12.85 2.22 7.09
C ASP A 49 -13.34 0.77 7.09
N LEU A 50 -14.12 0.36 8.10
CA LEU A 50 -14.70 -0.98 8.17
C LEU A 50 -15.76 -1.23 7.10
N MET A 51 -16.42 -0.16 6.63
CA MET A 51 -17.51 -0.22 5.65
C MET A 51 -17.03 -0.09 4.20
N ARG A 52 -15.73 0.12 3.97
CA ARG A 52 -15.17 0.21 2.62
C ARG A 52 -15.14 -1.16 1.95
N ASP A 53 -15.52 -1.23 0.69
CA ASP A 53 -15.47 -2.45 -0.14
C ASP A 53 -14.14 -2.64 -0.88
N ASP A 54 -13.12 -1.83 -0.55
CA ASP A 54 -11.79 -1.93 -1.14
C ASP A 54 -10.83 -2.79 -0.29
N ILE A 55 -9.60 -2.95 -0.80
CA ILE A 55 -8.54 -3.72 -0.12
C ILE A 55 -8.19 -3.08 1.24
N TYR A 56 -8.31 -1.75 1.36
CA TYR A 56 -8.10 -1.04 2.62
C TYR A 56 -9.18 -1.35 3.66
N GLY A 57 -10.45 -1.47 3.23
CA GLY A 57 -11.53 -1.93 4.09
C GLY A 57 -11.38 -3.39 4.52
N CYS A 58 -10.90 -4.25 3.62
CA CYS A 58 -10.52 -5.63 3.97
C CYS A 58 -9.44 -5.67 5.07
N LEU A 59 -8.39 -4.83 4.96
CA LEU A 59 -7.35 -4.73 5.98
C LEU A 59 -7.90 -4.19 7.31
N ALA A 60 -8.75 -3.17 7.28
CA ALA A 60 -9.36 -2.61 8.48
C ALA A 60 -10.20 -3.67 9.23
N ARG A 61 -11.02 -4.45 8.50
CA ARG A 61 -11.79 -5.57 9.08
C ARG A 61 -10.90 -6.69 9.62
N ALA A 62 -9.81 -7.03 8.93
CA ALA A 62 -8.87 -8.05 9.39
C ALA A 62 -8.17 -7.64 10.71
N ARG A 63 -7.71 -6.38 10.81
CA ARG A 63 -7.15 -5.81 12.05
C ARG A 63 -8.15 -5.81 13.19
N GLN A 64 -9.40 -5.44 12.91
CA GLN A 64 -10.45 -5.45 13.91
C GLN A 64 -10.76 -6.88 14.39
N THR A 65 -10.78 -7.85 13.46
CA THR A 65 -11.03 -9.27 13.79
C THR A 65 -9.93 -9.85 14.67
N GLU A 66 -8.65 -9.52 14.40
CA GLU A 66 -7.53 -9.89 15.27
C GLU A 66 -7.68 -9.30 16.68
N LYS A 67 -7.99 -7.99 16.79
CA LYS A 67 -8.22 -7.32 18.08
C LYS A 67 -9.33 -8.02 18.88
N VAL A 68 -10.46 -8.31 18.24
CA VAL A 68 -11.60 -8.99 18.88
C VAL A 68 -11.24 -10.42 19.29
N ALA A 69 -10.56 -11.18 18.42
CA ALA A 69 -10.13 -12.53 18.74
C ALA A 69 -9.17 -12.57 19.94
N TYR A 70 -8.24 -11.61 20.02
CA TYR A 70 -7.35 -11.45 21.15
C TYR A 70 -8.10 -11.11 22.45
N ALA A 71 -9.05 -10.17 22.39
CA ALA A 71 -9.85 -9.79 23.55
C ALA A 71 -10.66 -10.99 24.11
N ILE A 72 -11.28 -11.79 23.24
CA ILE A 72 -12.03 -12.99 23.66
C ILE A 72 -11.10 -14.06 24.24
N LEU A 73 -9.93 -14.26 23.63
CA LEU A 73 -8.91 -15.17 24.16
C LEU A 73 -8.44 -14.74 25.54
N HIS A 74 -8.11 -13.46 25.72
CA HIS A 74 -7.71 -12.89 27.00
C HIS A 74 -8.80 -13.05 28.06
N GLN A 75 -10.06 -12.77 27.72
CA GLN A 75 -11.17 -12.95 28.65
C GLN A 75 -11.32 -14.41 29.08
N ALA A 76 -11.19 -15.37 28.16
CA ALA A 76 -11.27 -16.79 28.49
C ALA A 76 -10.09 -17.25 29.38
N GLN A 77 -8.91 -16.62 29.25
CA GLN A 77 -7.77 -16.86 30.14
C GLN A 77 -8.05 -16.32 31.55
N VAL A 78 -8.58 -15.10 31.66
CA VAL A 78 -8.95 -14.49 32.95
C VAL A 78 -10.03 -15.31 33.66
N ASN A 79 -11.05 -15.76 32.92
CA ASN A 79 -12.16 -16.59 33.43
C ASN A 79 -11.76 -18.05 33.70
N ARG A 80 -10.51 -18.45 33.42
CA ARG A 80 -10.00 -19.84 33.57
C ARG A 80 -10.83 -20.89 32.82
N GLU A 81 -11.33 -20.55 31.64
CA GLU A 81 -12.15 -21.43 30.81
C GLU A 81 -11.30 -22.43 29.99
N SER A 82 -10.68 -23.40 30.67
CA SER A 82 -9.73 -24.35 30.08
C SER A 82 -10.26 -25.11 28.85
N GLY A 83 -11.57 -25.40 28.80
CA GLY A 83 -12.19 -26.13 27.69
C GLY A 83 -12.28 -25.33 26.39
N ARG A 84 -12.38 -24.00 26.45
CA ARG A 84 -12.56 -23.13 25.27
C ARG A 84 -11.24 -22.57 24.75
N LEU A 85 -10.19 -22.53 25.58
CA LEU A 85 -8.88 -21.98 25.25
C LEU A 85 -8.25 -22.56 23.97
N PRO A 86 -8.19 -23.88 23.72
CA PRO A 86 -7.54 -24.41 22.52
C PRO A 86 -8.18 -23.92 21.22
N ASN A 87 -9.51 -23.75 21.22
CA ASN A 87 -10.24 -23.25 20.05
C ASN A 87 -10.03 -21.75 19.85
N LEU A 88 -9.99 -20.97 20.94
CA LEU A 88 -9.72 -19.53 20.87
C LEU A 88 -8.29 -19.21 20.43
N VAL A 89 -7.31 -20.02 20.86
CA VAL A 89 -5.93 -19.90 20.38
C VAL A 89 -5.86 -20.15 18.87
N LYS A 90 -6.60 -21.16 18.36
CA LYS A 90 -6.69 -21.41 16.92
C LYS A 90 -7.36 -20.24 16.18
N ALA A 91 -8.48 -19.74 16.69
CA ALA A 91 -9.20 -18.60 16.09
C ALA A 91 -8.32 -17.33 16.05
N HIS A 92 -7.57 -17.05 17.12
CA HIS A 92 -6.63 -15.94 17.15
C HIS A 92 -5.50 -16.11 16.12
N ARG A 93 -4.91 -17.32 16.02
CA ARG A 93 -3.88 -17.60 15.01
C ARG A 93 -4.39 -17.41 13.58
N GLU A 94 -5.62 -17.82 13.31
CA GLU A 94 -6.26 -17.63 12.01
C GLU A 94 -6.51 -16.14 11.72
N ALA A 95 -6.96 -15.37 12.72
CA ALA A 95 -7.13 -13.92 12.60
C ALA A 95 -5.81 -13.19 12.32
N VAL A 96 -4.72 -13.56 13.02
CA VAL A 96 -3.37 -13.02 12.76
C VAL A 96 -2.93 -13.33 11.33
N LYS A 97 -3.12 -14.58 10.88
CA LYS A 97 -2.79 -14.98 9.51
C LYS A 97 -3.59 -14.17 8.48
N SER A 98 -4.89 -14.01 8.70
CA SER A 98 -5.76 -13.22 7.83
C SER A 98 -5.35 -11.75 7.76
N ARG A 99 -4.93 -11.13 8.88
CA ARG A 99 -4.35 -9.78 8.89
C ARG A 99 -3.09 -9.71 8.04
N MET A 100 -2.14 -10.63 8.24
CA MET A 100 -0.89 -10.63 7.48
C MET A 100 -1.14 -10.78 5.97
N GLU A 101 -2.04 -11.67 5.58
CA GLU A 101 -2.44 -11.82 4.16
C GLU A 101 -3.07 -10.54 3.59
N ALA A 102 -3.87 -9.81 4.38
CA ALA A 102 -4.42 -8.52 3.96
C ALA A 102 -3.35 -7.43 3.84
N GLU A 103 -2.36 -7.40 4.75
CA GLU A 103 -1.23 -6.46 4.69
C GLU A 103 -0.37 -6.68 3.44
N ILE A 104 -0.07 -7.94 3.10
CA ILE A 104 0.67 -8.30 1.88
C ILE A 104 -0.08 -7.84 0.63
N LYS A 105 -1.42 -7.99 0.59
CA LYS A 105 -2.23 -7.52 -0.55
C LYS A 105 -2.19 -6.00 -0.70
N VAL A 106 -2.28 -5.26 0.41
CA VAL A 106 -2.14 -3.79 0.38
C VAL A 106 -0.75 -3.39 -0.11
N GLU A 107 0.30 -4.03 0.39
CA GLU A 107 1.67 -3.77 -0.04
C GLU A 107 1.87 -4.06 -1.52
N THR A 108 1.37 -5.21 -2.00
CA THR A 108 1.42 -5.59 -3.42
C THR A 108 0.71 -4.56 -4.29
N LEU A 109 -0.46 -4.09 -3.87
CA LEU A 109 -1.19 -3.02 -4.58
C LEU A 109 -0.37 -1.72 -4.60
N GLN A 110 0.23 -1.34 -3.47
CA GLN A 110 1.02 -0.12 -3.37
C GLN A 110 2.27 -0.15 -4.24
N THR A 111 2.91 -1.32 -4.35
CA THR A 111 4.02 -1.54 -5.28
C THR A 111 3.55 -1.50 -6.73
N ALA A 112 2.42 -2.14 -7.06
CA ALA A 112 1.85 -2.13 -8.41
C ALA A 112 1.40 -0.72 -8.85
N MET A 113 0.92 0.10 -7.92
CA MET A 113 0.54 1.50 -8.17
C MET A 113 1.75 2.46 -8.21
N GLY A 114 2.98 1.97 -7.98
CA GLY A 114 4.17 2.82 -7.90
C GLY A 114 4.22 3.72 -6.66
N SER A 115 3.29 3.57 -5.71
CA SER A 115 3.29 4.34 -4.45
C SER A 115 4.38 3.87 -3.49
N LYS A 116 4.86 2.64 -3.62
CA LYS A 116 5.99 2.08 -2.90
C LYS A 116 6.97 1.45 -3.88
N ILE A 117 8.25 1.61 -3.59
CA ILE A 117 9.33 0.97 -4.35
C ILE A 117 9.82 -0.21 -3.55
N ASP A 118 10.01 -1.35 -4.22
CA ASP A 118 10.56 -2.55 -3.61
C ASP A 118 12.03 -2.33 -3.17
N ALA A 119 12.42 -2.95 -2.07
CA ALA A 119 13.74 -2.78 -1.48
C ALA A 119 14.86 -3.23 -2.43
N ASP A 120 14.62 -4.26 -3.24
CA ASP A 120 15.61 -4.76 -4.19
C ASP A 120 15.78 -3.78 -5.37
N VAL A 121 14.69 -3.18 -5.84
CA VAL A 121 14.72 -2.12 -6.86
C VAL A 121 15.48 -0.92 -6.34
N ALA A 122 15.15 -0.45 -5.12
CA ALA A 122 15.85 0.64 -4.48
C ALA A 122 17.35 0.33 -4.31
N ARG A 123 17.70 -0.87 -3.83
CA ARG A 123 19.10 -1.29 -3.70
C ARG A 123 19.82 -1.33 -5.04
N GLY A 124 19.17 -1.80 -6.10
CA GLY A 124 19.72 -1.81 -7.46
C GLY A 124 19.99 -0.40 -8.00
N ILE A 125 19.06 0.52 -7.77
CA ILE A 125 19.19 1.95 -8.07
C ILE A 125 20.40 2.53 -7.31
N PHE A 126 20.42 2.43 -5.98
CA PHE A 126 21.48 2.99 -5.16
C PHE A 126 22.84 2.38 -5.48
N SER A 127 22.91 1.06 -5.66
CA SER A 127 24.16 0.35 -5.97
C SER A 127 24.75 0.82 -7.29
N ARG A 128 23.96 0.88 -8.37
CA ARG A 128 24.44 1.35 -9.68
C ARG A 128 24.97 2.77 -9.60
N TYR A 129 24.19 3.70 -9.04
CA TYR A 129 24.57 5.12 -9.03
C TYR A 129 25.73 5.42 -8.09
N MET A 130 25.70 4.88 -6.87
CA MET A 130 26.78 5.10 -5.90
C MET A 130 28.09 4.47 -6.37
N MET A 131 28.02 3.33 -7.07
CA MET A 131 29.21 2.70 -7.65
C MET A 131 29.77 3.51 -8.82
N THR A 132 28.92 4.06 -9.70
CA THR A 132 29.36 4.95 -10.78
C THR A 132 30.03 6.21 -10.23
N ILE A 133 29.43 6.88 -9.24
CA ILE A 133 29.99 8.09 -8.62
C ILE A 133 31.33 7.77 -7.95
N ARG A 134 31.40 6.67 -7.19
CA ARG A 134 32.64 6.18 -6.58
C ARG A 134 33.74 6.01 -7.63
N ASN A 135 33.45 5.29 -8.71
CA ASN A 135 34.43 5.02 -9.77
C ASN A 135 34.94 6.33 -10.42
N LEU A 136 34.06 7.31 -10.62
CA LEU A 136 34.45 8.61 -11.16
C LEU A 136 35.32 9.40 -10.19
N MET A 137 35.01 9.37 -8.90
CA MET A 137 35.82 10.04 -7.86
C MET A 137 37.19 9.38 -7.70
N GLU A 138 37.25 8.05 -7.66
CA GLU A 138 38.50 7.29 -7.57
C GLU A 138 39.37 7.45 -8.84
N GLY A 139 38.74 7.56 -10.01
CA GLY A 139 39.41 7.78 -11.29
C GLY A 139 39.84 9.23 -11.56
N LEU A 140 39.35 10.21 -10.79
CA LEU A 140 39.58 11.64 -11.04
C LEU A 140 41.07 12.01 -11.00
N GLY A 141 41.81 11.51 -10.01
CA GLY A 141 43.24 11.79 -9.91
C GLY A 141 44.00 11.31 -11.15
N ALA A 142 43.73 10.07 -11.59
CA ALA A 142 44.37 9.50 -12.77
C ALA A 142 44.00 10.23 -14.08
N SER A 143 42.76 10.72 -14.20
CA SER A 143 42.30 11.43 -15.39
C SER A 143 42.87 12.86 -15.47
N VAL A 144 43.02 13.53 -14.32
CA VAL A 144 43.47 14.92 -14.27
C VAL A 144 45.00 15.05 -14.27
N CYS A 145 45.74 14.09 -13.70
CA CYS A 145 47.21 14.14 -13.64
C CYS A 145 47.91 14.24 -15.02
N ARG A 146 47.25 13.84 -16.11
CA ARG A 146 47.80 13.99 -17.47
C ARG A 146 47.64 15.40 -18.05
N ARG A 147 46.68 16.17 -17.53
CA ARG A 147 46.34 17.52 -18.00
C ARG A 147 46.79 18.61 -17.02
N ALA A 148 46.91 18.28 -15.74
CA ALA A 148 47.37 19.20 -14.71
C ALA A 148 48.90 19.31 -14.75
N ASN A 149 49.40 20.42 -15.30
CA ASN A 149 50.82 20.72 -15.32
C ASN A 149 51.22 21.47 -14.04
N PRO A 150 52.13 20.96 -13.19
CA PRO A 150 52.57 21.66 -12.00
C PRO A 150 53.32 22.97 -12.29
N SER A 151 53.86 23.13 -13.51
CA SER A 151 54.53 24.35 -13.95
C SER A 151 53.55 25.44 -14.43
N ASP A 152 52.28 25.10 -14.65
CA ASP A 152 51.22 26.04 -15.02
C ASP A 152 50.00 25.84 -14.08
N PRO A 153 49.95 26.58 -12.96
CA PRO A 153 48.93 26.39 -11.94
C PRO A 153 47.51 26.79 -12.41
N GLU A 154 47.37 27.67 -13.40
CA GLU A 154 46.05 28.05 -13.92
C GLU A 154 45.46 26.94 -14.79
N LEU A 155 46.28 26.35 -15.66
CA LEU A 155 45.87 25.18 -16.46
C LEU A 155 45.54 23.98 -15.57
N ALA A 156 46.28 23.78 -14.49
CA ALA A 156 45.99 22.73 -13.51
C ALA A 156 44.65 22.92 -12.80
N LYS A 157 44.33 24.16 -12.38
CA LYS A 157 43.03 24.49 -11.77
C LYS A 157 41.88 24.24 -12.74
N GLU A 158 42.04 24.64 -14.01
CA GLU A 158 41.03 24.44 -15.04
C GLU A 158 40.78 22.93 -15.29
N ALA A 159 41.84 22.13 -15.42
CA ALA A 159 41.72 20.69 -15.62
C ALA A 159 41.06 19.97 -14.43
N ILE A 160 41.36 20.38 -13.19
CA ILE A 160 40.68 19.86 -11.99
C ILE A 160 39.21 20.28 -11.99
N ALA A 161 38.92 21.56 -12.27
CA ALA A 161 37.57 22.09 -12.30
C ALA A 161 36.69 21.41 -13.36
N ASP A 162 37.25 21.09 -14.54
CA ASP A 162 36.58 20.32 -15.58
C ASP A 162 36.20 18.91 -15.10
N GLY A 163 37.14 18.20 -14.46
CA GLY A 163 36.89 16.86 -13.94
C GLY A 163 35.83 16.84 -12.84
N VAL A 164 35.84 17.84 -11.96
CA VAL A 164 34.80 18.01 -10.94
C VAL A 164 33.44 18.34 -11.58
N ARG A 165 33.39 19.23 -12.58
CA ARG A 165 32.16 19.55 -13.33
C ARG A 165 31.57 18.32 -14.02
N GLN A 166 32.40 17.42 -14.54
CA GLN A 166 31.94 16.16 -15.12
C GLN A 166 31.27 15.26 -14.08
N ILE A 167 31.83 15.13 -12.88
CA ILE A 167 31.24 14.35 -11.77
C ILE A 167 29.89 14.96 -11.37
N ILE A 168 29.84 16.28 -11.19
CA ILE A 168 28.61 16.99 -10.83
C ILE A 168 27.54 16.78 -11.91
N SER A 169 27.89 16.87 -13.19
CA SER A 169 26.94 16.63 -14.29
C SER A 169 26.37 15.21 -14.28
N VAL A 170 27.17 14.20 -13.95
CA VAL A 170 26.68 12.81 -13.81
C VAL A 170 25.72 12.70 -12.63
N ILE A 171 26.05 13.32 -11.48
CA ILE A 171 25.19 13.35 -10.30
C ILE A 171 23.85 14.04 -10.62
N GLU A 172 23.87 15.17 -11.33
CA GLU A 172 22.66 15.92 -11.72
C GLU A 172 21.78 15.13 -12.69
N LYS A 173 22.37 14.48 -13.70
CA LYS A 173 21.64 13.59 -14.62
C LYS A 173 21.00 12.42 -13.88
N THR A 174 21.72 11.83 -12.93
CA THR A 174 21.18 10.78 -12.07
C THR A 174 20.04 11.28 -11.19
N LYS A 175 20.09 12.52 -10.71
CA LYS A 175 19.04 13.14 -9.90
C LYS A 175 17.73 13.31 -10.69
N GLY A 176 17.83 13.56 -12.01
CA GLY A 176 16.67 13.66 -12.92
C GLY A 176 16.12 12.31 -13.39
N GLY A 177 16.95 11.26 -13.48
CA GLY A 177 16.52 9.92 -13.92
C GLY A 177 15.65 9.16 -12.90
N LEU A 178 15.77 9.48 -11.60
CA LEU A 178 15.05 8.83 -10.51
C LEU A 178 13.51 8.92 -10.58
N PHE A 179 12.96 9.86 -11.36
CA PHE A 179 11.51 10.07 -11.46
C PHE A 179 10.99 10.15 -12.90
N SER A 180 11.82 9.88 -13.92
CA SER A 180 11.44 10.16 -15.31
C SER A 180 11.74 9.05 -16.32
N GLU A 181 12.46 7.99 -15.95
CA GLU A 181 12.84 6.95 -16.93
C GLU A 181 11.88 5.76 -17.10
N ASP A 182 10.81 5.65 -16.29
CA ASP A 182 9.75 4.64 -16.51
C ASP A 182 8.52 5.18 -17.26
N ALA A 183 8.56 6.44 -17.72
CA ALA A 183 7.45 7.06 -18.46
C ALA A 183 7.60 6.99 -20.00
N LYS A 184 8.45 6.08 -20.52
CA LYS A 184 8.67 5.92 -21.97
C LYS A 184 8.24 4.54 -22.44
N ASP A 185 6.94 4.30 -22.39
CA ASP A 185 6.21 3.34 -23.25
C ASP A 185 4.77 3.86 -23.46
N ILE A 186 4.64 5.15 -23.81
CA ILE A 186 3.42 5.69 -24.39
C ILE A 186 3.81 6.26 -25.74
N ASP A 187 3.60 5.44 -26.77
CA ASP A 187 3.61 5.87 -28.16
C ASP A 187 2.74 7.12 -28.30
N THR A 188 3.33 8.22 -28.72
CA THR A 188 2.59 9.38 -29.24
C THR A 188 3.37 9.89 -30.42
N GLU A 189 2.86 9.56 -31.61
CA GLU A 189 3.31 10.09 -32.89
C GLU A 189 3.32 11.63 -32.90
N PRO A 190 4.18 12.26 -33.71
CA PRO A 190 4.33 13.71 -33.72
C PRO A 190 3.17 14.34 -34.50
N ASN A 191 2.29 15.06 -33.82
CA ASN A 191 1.32 15.94 -34.49
C ASN A 191 1.86 17.37 -34.52
N GLU A 192 1.97 17.93 -35.72
CA GLU A 192 2.50 19.25 -36.04
C GLU A 192 1.71 20.40 -35.37
N PRO A 193 2.33 21.58 -35.15
CA PRO A 193 1.67 22.71 -34.51
C PRO A 193 0.82 23.48 -35.53
N THR A 194 -0.51 23.41 -35.43
CA THR A 194 -1.42 24.27 -36.19
C THR A 194 -1.60 25.61 -35.47
N LEU A 195 -0.88 26.62 -35.98
CA LEU A 195 -1.10 28.03 -35.75
C LEU A 195 -2.24 28.51 -36.68
N ALA A 196 -3.42 28.77 -36.13
CA ALA A 196 -4.46 29.62 -36.71
C ALA A 196 -5.34 30.15 -35.57
N ARG A 197 -5.07 31.35 -35.07
CA ARG A 197 -5.76 32.59 -35.45
C ARG A 197 -7.28 32.48 -35.26
N ASN A 198 -7.77 33.02 -34.15
CA ASN A 198 -9.10 33.61 -34.05
C ASN A 198 -8.95 34.86 -33.17
N GLU A 199 -8.72 35.97 -33.86
CA GLU A 199 -9.11 37.31 -33.41
C GLU A 199 -10.65 37.39 -33.43
N ASP A 200 -11.19 38.34 -32.67
CA ASP A 200 -12.58 38.81 -32.67
C ASP A 200 -13.58 38.08 -31.74
N ALA A 201 -13.69 38.58 -30.51
CA ALA A 201 -14.95 39.15 -29.99
C ALA A 201 -14.77 39.70 -28.56
N VAL A 202 -14.52 41.00 -28.47
CA VAL A 202 -14.76 41.83 -27.27
C VAL A 202 -16.28 42.13 -27.22
N PRO A 203 -16.92 42.13 -26.04
CA PRO A 203 -17.40 43.42 -25.53
C PRO A 203 -16.98 43.69 -24.08
N GLN A 204 -16.51 44.92 -23.88
CA GLN A 204 -16.41 45.63 -22.62
C GLN A 204 -17.80 45.78 -21.99
N ASP A 205 -17.88 45.71 -20.66
CA ASP A 205 -18.43 46.81 -19.84
C ASP A 205 -18.36 46.47 -18.34
N ILE A 206 -17.40 47.10 -17.66
CA ILE A 206 -17.40 47.33 -16.22
C ILE A 206 -17.18 48.83 -16.03
N GLU A 207 -18.20 49.55 -15.59
CA GLU A 207 -18.15 50.72 -14.67
C GLU A 207 -19.60 51.19 -14.40
N ALA A 208 -20.12 51.01 -13.19
CA ALA A 208 -20.03 51.92 -12.04
C ALA A 208 -21.07 53.06 -12.05
N GLN A 209 -21.95 53.07 -11.03
CA GLN A 209 -22.46 54.23 -10.25
C GLN A 209 -23.58 53.67 -9.33
N ALA A 210 -23.55 53.74 -8.00
CA ALA A 210 -23.38 54.88 -7.10
C ALA A 210 -24.53 55.91 -7.18
N LYS A 211 -25.76 55.51 -6.84
CA LYS A 211 -26.68 56.19 -5.90
C LYS A 211 -28.03 55.48 -5.85
#